data_AF-A0ABD2IDW2-F1
#
_entry.id   AF-A0ABD2IDW2-F1
#
_cell.length_a   1.000
_cell.length_b   1.000
_cell.length_c   1.000
_cell.angle_alpha   90.00
_cell.angle_beta   90.00
_cell.angle_gamma   90.00
#
_symmetry.space_group_name_H-M   'P 1'
#
loop_
_entity.id
_entity.type
_entity.pdbx_description
1 polymer ?
#
loop_
_entity_poly.entity_id
_entity_poly.type
_entity_poly.pdbx_seq_one_letter_code
_entity_poly.pdbx_strand_id
1 'polypeptide(L)'
;MNSQIGTSKFHYRHILLFEFNKGSTAAEAVQTICQVYGEGTVNERMAQRMFARFGDGIFHLKDVPHICDDIWLDCFRLLAVAKVGLALALVSDRLDVLVDTHLRSRKWALGNFQISKAENGDGTAETVKWINGKRKWMPIPREPMPNGVIAFEELTINYINWDVVAFLNRFRRLFDSASLAFGYCWDLVNPQNWHIFSTVILPLLNVSTIFQIQFENDQDFHNFRSHIFPTFLRDCQNLCSIGCTGVYPQFPPDESDTASDGQALCHWLHTPRADGRPKVFFNYVHEQIASLAKPLKQAFLSAVSSVSFFIVLSLRAEVIVTPFELENWRTRERLKLWKGRQTEYDSDWLFERSPMKRNSAQWAEWAREAMYGSTYWRKLEFDVYNETICLPIEATTQNETINDD
;
A
#
# COMPACT_ATOMS: atom_id res chain seq x y z
N MET A 1 -21.04 48.50 10.10
CA MET A 1 -22.47 48.27 10.43
C MET A 1 -22.79 46.84 10.03
N ASN A 2 -23.29 46.05 10.98
CA ASN A 2 -23.46 44.60 10.95
C ASN A 2 -24.12 44.08 9.66
N SER A 3 -23.40 43.30 8.85
CA SER A 3 -24.04 42.33 7.96
C SER A 3 -24.25 41.05 8.77
N GLN A 4 -25.40 40.96 9.44
CA GLN A 4 -25.96 39.68 9.85
C GLN A 4 -26.13 38.83 8.58
N ILE A 5 -25.12 38.03 8.24
CA ILE A 5 -25.34 36.84 7.42
C ILE A 5 -26.27 36.00 8.28
N GLY A 6 -27.54 35.88 7.86
CA GLY A 6 -28.52 35.03 8.52
C GLY A 6 -28.08 33.57 8.39
N THR A 7 -27.12 33.16 9.22
CA THR A 7 -26.65 31.79 9.37
C THR A 7 -27.76 30.99 10.05
N SER A 8 -28.67 30.50 9.20
CA SER A 8 -29.78 29.61 9.51
C SER A 8 -29.37 28.59 10.58
N LYS A 9 -29.93 28.66 11.80
CA LYS A 9 -29.64 27.79 12.98
C LYS A 9 -29.63 26.27 12.71
N PHE A 10 -29.99 25.85 11.50
CA PHE A 10 -30.12 24.50 11.01
C PHE A 10 -28.79 23.87 10.49
N HIS A 11 -27.81 24.65 10.01
CA HIS A 11 -26.54 24.08 9.51
C HIS A 11 -25.63 23.57 10.64
N TYR A 12 -25.62 24.21 11.81
CA TYR A 12 -24.88 23.72 12.98
C TYR A 12 -25.31 22.33 13.43
N ARG A 13 -26.58 21.94 13.20
CA ARG A 13 -27.07 20.59 13.55
C ARG A 13 -26.45 19.50 12.68
N HIS A 14 -26.11 19.82 11.43
CA HIS A 14 -25.43 18.88 10.53
C HIS A 14 -23.95 18.75 10.91
N ILE A 15 -23.30 19.86 11.29
CA ILE A 15 -21.92 19.84 11.80
C ILE A 15 -21.87 19.07 13.14
N LEU A 16 -22.85 19.26 14.02
CA LEU A 16 -22.99 18.48 15.25
C LEU A 16 -23.23 16.99 14.97
N LEU A 17 -24.03 16.63 13.96
CA LEU A 17 -24.21 15.23 13.55
C LEU A 17 -22.89 14.63 13.04
N PHE A 18 -22.13 15.41 12.29
CA PHE A 18 -20.80 15.00 11.84
C PHE A 18 -19.84 14.79 13.02
N GLU A 19 -19.73 15.73 13.95
CA GLU A 19 -18.87 15.62 15.14
C GLU A 19 -19.31 14.46 16.05
N PHE A 20 -20.62 14.21 16.16
CA PHE A 20 -21.16 13.03 16.83
C PHE A 20 -20.73 11.73 16.15
N ASN A 21 -20.84 11.64 14.83
CA ASN A 21 -20.40 10.47 14.05
C ASN A 21 -18.88 10.26 14.08
N LYS A 22 -18.11 11.35 14.23
CA LYS A 22 -16.66 11.34 14.45
C LYS A 22 -16.27 10.87 15.85
N GLY A 23 -17.22 10.81 16.79
CA GLY A 23 -17.00 10.38 18.18
C GLY A 23 -16.47 11.48 19.09
N SER A 24 -16.52 12.73 18.67
CA SER A 24 -16.17 13.87 19.53
C SER A 24 -17.18 14.02 20.66
N THR A 25 -16.79 14.68 21.74
CA THR A 25 -17.72 15.10 22.80
C THR A 25 -18.50 16.34 22.37
N ALA A 26 -19.64 16.61 23.01
CA ALA A 26 -20.42 17.81 22.73
C ALA A 26 -19.62 19.11 22.99
N ALA A 27 -18.72 19.10 23.98
CA ALA A 27 -17.84 20.22 24.30
C ALA A 27 -16.76 20.44 23.22
N GLU A 28 -16.14 19.36 22.73
CA GLU A 28 -15.18 19.43 21.61
C GLU A 28 -15.83 19.92 20.32
N ALA A 29 -17.05 19.45 20.04
CA ALA A 29 -17.83 19.89 18.89
C ALA A 29 -18.15 21.39 18.98
N VAL A 30 -18.53 21.88 20.16
CA VAL A 30 -18.79 23.30 20.40
C VAL A 30 -17.53 24.13 20.24
N GLN A 31 -16.40 23.69 20.79
CA GLN A 31 -15.12 24.38 20.66
C GLN A 31 -14.72 24.49 19.19
N THR A 32 -14.84 23.40 18.44
CA THR A 32 -14.53 23.34 17.00
C THR A 32 -15.41 24.29 16.19
N ILE A 33 -16.72 24.32 16.47
CA ILE A 33 -17.67 25.17 15.76
C ILE A 33 -17.45 26.66 16.12
N CYS A 34 -17.29 26.99 17.40
CA CYS A 34 -17.10 28.37 17.85
C CYS A 34 -15.75 28.96 17.43
N GLN A 35 -14.70 28.14 17.27
CA GLN A 35 -13.43 28.59 16.70
C GLN A 35 -13.56 29.10 15.26
N VAL A 36 -14.49 28.54 14.49
CA VAL A 36 -14.63 28.87 13.06
C VAL A 36 -15.70 29.91 12.79
N TYR A 37 -16.84 29.83 13.49
CA TYR A 37 -17.99 30.71 13.23
C TYR A 37 -18.12 31.87 14.23
N GLY A 38 -17.26 31.92 15.24
CA GLY A 38 -17.26 32.95 16.27
C GLY A 38 -17.80 32.44 17.61
N GLU A 39 -17.34 33.07 18.68
CA GLU A 39 -17.70 32.69 20.04
C GLU A 39 -19.20 32.82 20.29
N GLY A 40 -19.81 31.81 20.94
CA GLY A 40 -21.25 31.79 21.24
C GLY A 40 -22.15 31.30 20.09
N THR A 41 -21.58 30.88 18.96
CA THR A 41 -22.34 30.38 17.80
C THR A 41 -23.18 29.13 18.12
N VAL A 42 -22.59 28.18 18.84
CA VAL A 42 -23.27 27.00 19.38
C VAL A 42 -22.95 26.93 20.87
N ASN A 43 -23.96 26.75 21.72
CA ASN A 43 -23.73 26.50 23.14
C ASN A 43 -23.76 25.00 23.45
N GLU A 44 -23.07 24.63 24.52
CA GLU A 44 -22.88 23.23 24.89
C GLU A 44 -24.19 22.50 25.18
N ARG A 45 -25.17 23.17 25.79
CA ARG A 45 -26.51 22.60 26.02
C ARG A 45 -27.21 22.20 24.72
N MET A 46 -27.04 22.97 23.64
CA MET A 46 -27.61 22.64 22.34
C MET A 46 -26.90 21.42 21.73
N ALA A 47 -25.57 21.36 21.81
CA ALA A 47 -24.78 20.24 21.32
C ALA A 47 -25.11 18.94 22.07
N GLN A 48 -25.15 18.97 23.40
CA GLN A 48 -25.52 17.83 24.25
C GLN A 48 -26.92 17.32 23.93
N ARG A 49 -27.91 18.21 23.76
CA ARG A 49 -29.28 17.83 23.39
C ARG A 49 -29.34 17.17 22.01
N MET A 50 -28.54 17.63 21.06
CA MET A 50 -28.45 17.02 19.73
C MET A 50 -27.77 15.65 19.80
N PHE A 51 -26.69 15.53 20.55
CA PHE A 51 -25.95 14.28 20.72
C PHE A 51 -26.79 13.20 21.40
N ALA A 52 -27.58 13.57 22.41
CA ALA A 52 -28.54 12.66 23.03
C ALA A 52 -29.54 12.12 21.99
N ARG A 53 -30.13 13.00 21.17
CA ARG A 53 -31.06 12.60 20.10
C ARG A 53 -30.41 11.70 19.06
N PHE A 54 -29.16 11.94 18.70
CA PHE A 54 -28.42 11.09 17.78
C PHE A 54 -28.07 9.73 18.39
N GLY A 55 -27.80 9.70 19.71
CA GLY A 55 -27.65 8.46 20.48
C GLY A 55 -28.91 7.60 20.46
N ASP A 56 -30.09 8.24 20.44
CA ASP A 56 -31.38 7.57 20.31
C ASP A 56 -31.75 7.17 18.86
N GLY A 57 -30.81 7.33 17.90
CA GLY A 57 -31.02 6.98 16.49
C GLY A 57 -31.88 7.98 15.71
N ILE A 58 -32.16 9.16 16.26
CA ILE A 58 -33.03 10.18 15.64
C ILE A 58 -32.17 11.15 14.83
N PHE A 59 -31.87 10.78 13.58
CA PHE A 59 -31.04 11.58 12.66
C PHE A 59 -31.85 12.60 11.82
N HIS A 60 -33.17 12.51 11.83
CA HIS A 60 -34.02 13.42 11.07
C HIS A 60 -34.06 14.83 11.69
N LEU A 61 -33.40 15.77 11.02
CA LEU A 61 -33.41 17.18 11.34
C LEU A 61 -34.63 17.82 10.65
N LYS A 62 -35.77 17.90 11.35
CA LYS A 62 -37.00 18.53 10.80
C LYS A 62 -36.74 19.99 10.41
N ASP A 63 -37.29 20.33 9.24
CA ASP A 63 -37.31 21.61 8.53
C ASP A 63 -35.96 22.10 8.02
N VAL A 64 -35.57 21.69 6.81
CA VAL A 64 -34.36 22.18 6.13
C VAL A 64 -34.75 22.82 4.79
N PRO A 65 -34.72 24.15 4.67
CA PRO A 65 -34.62 24.79 3.36
C PRO A 65 -33.30 24.37 2.71
N HIS A 66 -33.30 24.23 1.40
CA HIS A 66 -32.13 23.97 0.56
C HIS A 66 -30.86 24.67 1.10
N ILE A 67 -29.90 23.88 1.62
CA ILE A 67 -28.60 24.39 2.05
C ILE A 67 -27.86 24.83 0.78
N CYS A 68 -27.45 26.10 0.69
CA CYS A 68 -26.74 26.61 -0.47
C CYS A 68 -25.27 26.14 -0.47
N ASP A 69 -24.67 26.15 -1.66
CA ASP A 69 -23.36 25.59 -1.93
C ASP A 69 -22.24 26.26 -1.11
N ASP A 70 -22.40 27.55 -0.81
CA ASP A 70 -21.47 28.33 0.03
C ASP A 70 -21.37 27.78 1.47
N ILE A 71 -22.47 27.27 2.02
CA ILE A 71 -22.51 26.70 3.38
C ILE A 71 -21.82 25.33 3.39
N TRP A 72 -21.90 24.56 2.29
CA TRP A 72 -21.15 23.31 2.14
C TRP A 72 -19.65 23.55 1.99
N LEU A 73 -19.25 24.62 1.29
CA LEU A 73 -17.86 25.04 1.13
C LEU A 73 -17.19 25.41 2.45
N ASP A 74 -17.93 26.02 3.38
CA ASP A 74 -17.41 26.30 4.72
C ASP A 74 -17.27 25.03 5.58
N CYS A 75 -18.14 24.03 5.42
CA CYS A 75 -17.96 22.71 6.04
C CYS A 75 -16.70 21.99 5.52
N PHE A 76 -16.33 22.15 4.24
CA PHE A 76 -15.08 21.62 3.69
C PHE A 76 -13.82 22.33 4.22
N ARG A 77 -13.93 23.58 4.71
CA ARG A 77 -12.82 24.32 5.34
C ARG A 77 -12.53 23.84 6.77
N LEU A 78 -13.56 23.40 7.49
CA LEU A 78 -13.48 22.87 8.87
C LEU A 78 -12.85 21.50 8.97
N LEU A 79 -13.01 20.70 7.92
CA LEU A 79 -12.70 19.29 7.92
C LEU A 79 -11.55 19.07 6.95
N ALA A 80 -10.40 18.57 7.43
CA ALA A 80 -9.24 18.31 6.58
C ALA A 80 -9.67 17.65 5.25
N VAL A 81 -9.41 18.36 4.14
CA VAL A 81 -10.03 18.20 2.82
C VAL A 81 -10.07 16.74 2.31
N ALA A 82 -9.06 15.93 2.66
CA ALA A 82 -8.96 14.53 2.26
C ALA A 82 -10.02 13.60 2.91
N LYS A 83 -10.47 13.90 4.14
CA LYS A 83 -11.42 13.04 4.87
C LYS A 83 -12.86 13.19 4.40
N VAL A 84 -13.22 14.36 3.84
CA VAL A 84 -14.60 14.69 3.47
C VAL A 84 -14.96 14.24 2.06
N GLY A 85 -14.06 14.46 1.09
CA GLY A 85 -14.27 13.98 -0.29
C GLY A 85 -14.54 12.47 -0.31
N LEU A 86 -13.80 11.72 0.51
CA LEU A 86 -13.96 10.26 0.64
C LEU A 86 -15.23 9.83 1.39
N ALA A 87 -15.83 10.68 2.24
CA ALA A 87 -16.99 10.31 3.05
C ALA A 87 -18.33 10.76 2.45
N LEU A 88 -18.33 11.84 1.65
CA LEU A 88 -19.55 12.44 1.11
C LEU A 88 -19.75 12.17 -0.39
N ALA A 89 -18.69 12.04 -1.21
CA ALA A 89 -18.83 11.73 -2.63
C ALA A 89 -19.33 10.29 -2.85
N LEU A 90 -18.96 9.35 -1.98
CA LEU A 90 -19.44 7.95 -2.05
C LEU A 90 -20.92 7.77 -1.68
N VAL A 91 -21.61 8.83 -1.25
CA VAL A 91 -22.96 8.74 -0.66
C VAL A 91 -23.99 9.59 -1.41
N SER A 92 -23.58 10.49 -2.33
CA SER A 92 -24.53 11.37 -3.04
C SER A 92 -23.98 12.00 -4.34
N ASP A 93 -24.71 11.78 -5.44
CA ASP A 93 -24.45 12.34 -6.79
C ASP A 93 -24.43 13.89 -6.80
N ARG A 94 -25.21 14.53 -5.93
CA ARG A 94 -25.24 16.00 -5.82
C ARG A 94 -23.97 16.55 -5.19
N LEU A 95 -23.35 15.79 -4.29
CA LEU A 95 -22.07 16.16 -3.66
C LEU A 95 -20.90 15.91 -4.60
N ASP A 96 -21.00 14.92 -5.48
CA ASP A 96 -20.01 14.69 -6.54
C ASP A 96 -19.91 15.89 -7.49
N VAL A 97 -21.04 16.43 -7.96
CA VAL A 97 -21.09 17.66 -8.79
C VAL A 97 -20.47 18.87 -8.09
N LEU A 98 -20.67 19.00 -6.78
CA LEU A 98 -20.11 20.10 -5.96
C LEU A 98 -18.60 19.95 -5.74
N VAL A 99 -18.14 18.73 -5.45
CA VAL A 99 -16.73 18.38 -5.33
C VAL A 99 -16.03 18.65 -6.67
N ASP A 100 -16.60 18.17 -7.77
CA ASP A 100 -16.07 18.43 -9.11
C ASP A 100 -16.07 19.91 -9.47
N THR A 101 -17.07 20.69 -9.08
CA THR A 101 -17.13 22.12 -9.43
C THR A 101 -16.16 22.96 -8.60
N HIS A 102 -15.99 22.68 -7.31
CA HIS A 102 -15.18 23.53 -6.42
C HIS A 102 -13.78 23.02 -6.15
N LEU A 103 -13.51 21.74 -6.42
CA LEU A 103 -12.21 21.12 -6.19
C LEU A 103 -11.53 20.65 -7.49
N ARG A 104 -12.08 21.02 -8.65
CA ARG A 104 -11.58 20.74 -10.00
C ARG A 104 -10.07 20.98 -10.21
N SER A 105 -9.47 21.90 -9.45
CA SER A 105 -8.04 22.24 -9.51
C SER A 105 -7.19 21.61 -8.40
N ARG A 106 -7.80 20.96 -7.40
CA ARG A 106 -7.09 20.40 -6.25
C ARG A 106 -6.86 18.90 -6.44
N LYS A 107 -5.60 18.53 -6.38
CA LYS A 107 -5.13 17.14 -6.42
C LYS A 107 -5.15 16.57 -4.99
N TRP A 108 -5.69 15.37 -4.80
CA TRP A 108 -5.69 14.66 -3.50
C TRP A 108 -5.44 13.16 -3.63
N ALA A 109 -5.11 12.52 -2.51
CA ALA A 109 -4.94 11.07 -2.38
C ALA A 109 -6.16 10.43 -1.70
N LEU A 110 -6.58 9.27 -2.20
CA LEU A 110 -7.35 8.28 -1.43
C LEU A 110 -6.46 7.89 -0.24
N GLY A 111 -6.93 7.96 1.00
CA GLY A 111 -6.11 7.46 2.12
C GLY A 111 -5.97 5.93 2.06
N ASN A 112 -6.06 5.28 3.21
CA ASN A 112 -6.15 3.83 3.25
C ASN A 112 -7.52 3.35 2.77
N PHE A 113 -7.52 2.36 1.89
CA PHE A 113 -8.71 1.82 1.24
C PHE A 113 -8.63 0.30 1.16
N GLN A 114 -9.71 -0.40 1.50
CA GLN A 114 -9.77 -1.85 1.47
C GLN A 114 -10.92 -2.33 0.61
N ILE A 115 -10.71 -3.40 -0.15
CA ILE A 115 -11.73 -4.14 -0.90
C ILE A 115 -11.82 -5.54 -0.30
N SER A 116 -13.01 -6.03 -0.03
CA SER A 116 -13.23 -7.35 0.56
C SER A 116 -14.54 -7.95 0.10
N LYS A 117 -14.70 -9.26 0.28
CA LYS A 117 -15.95 -9.95 0.01
C LYS A 117 -17.06 -9.44 0.94
N ALA A 118 -18.24 -9.21 0.39
CA ALA A 118 -19.39 -8.72 1.13
C ALA A 118 -19.78 -9.67 2.28
N GLU A 119 -20.21 -9.10 3.39
CA GLU A 119 -20.55 -9.86 4.61
C GLU A 119 -21.80 -10.76 4.43
N ASN A 120 -22.66 -10.42 3.47
CA ASN A 120 -23.89 -11.15 3.17
C ASN A 120 -23.66 -12.51 2.46
N GLY A 121 -22.43 -12.79 2.02
CA GLY A 121 -22.04 -14.05 1.38
C GLY A 121 -22.53 -14.24 -0.06
N ASP A 122 -23.01 -13.19 -0.73
CA ASP A 122 -23.53 -13.27 -2.10
C ASP A 122 -22.44 -13.33 -3.20
N GLY A 123 -21.16 -13.29 -2.82
CA GLY A 123 -20.03 -13.29 -3.74
C GLY A 123 -19.76 -11.93 -4.40
N THR A 124 -20.40 -10.87 -3.92
CA THR A 124 -20.07 -9.50 -4.33
C THR A 124 -18.88 -8.98 -3.55
N ALA A 125 -18.21 -7.98 -4.13
CA ALA A 125 -17.11 -7.29 -3.51
C ALA A 125 -17.57 -5.91 -3.02
N GLU A 126 -17.15 -5.54 -1.83
CA GLU A 126 -17.46 -4.28 -1.18
C GLU A 126 -16.17 -3.58 -0.73
N THR A 127 -16.29 -2.27 -0.55
CA THR A 127 -15.22 -1.45 0.00
C THR A 127 -15.40 -1.38 1.51
N VAL A 128 -14.30 -1.54 2.24
CA VAL A 128 -14.26 -1.54 3.69
C VAL A 128 -13.50 -0.31 4.16
N LYS A 129 -14.13 0.44 5.08
CA LYS A 129 -13.49 1.58 5.72
C LYS A 129 -13.53 1.43 7.23
N TRP A 130 -12.41 1.68 7.88
CA TRP A 130 -12.32 1.76 9.33
C TRP A 130 -12.73 3.16 9.80
N ILE A 131 -13.81 3.25 10.56
CA ILE A 131 -14.32 4.49 11.15
C ILE A 131 -14.49 4.23 12.65
N ASN A 132 -13.70 4.92 13.48
CA ASN A 132 -13.72 4.79 14.94
C ASN A 132 -13.58 3.34 15.45
N GLY A 133 -12.66 2.58 14.84
CA GLY A 133 -12.43 1.18 15.18
C GLY A 133 -13.51 0.20 14.70
N LYS A 134 -14.53 0.68 13.96
CA LYS A 134 -15.57 -0.17 13.35
C LYS A 134 -15.39 -0.23 11.84
N ARG A 135 -15.64 -1.40 11.25
CA ARG A 135 -15.71 -1.58 9.80
C ARG A 135 -17.04 -1.06 9.27
N LYS A 136 -16.98 -0.23 8.23
CA LYS A 136 -18.13 0.20 7.45
C LYS A 136 -17.98 -0.34 6.03
N TRP A 137 -18.96 -1.11 5.61
CA TRP A 137 -19.08 -1.68 4.27
C TRP A 137 -19.82 -0.72 3.36
N MET A 138 -19.34 -0.57 2.13
CA MET A 138 -19.93 0.30 1.11
C MET A 138 -19.77 -0.37 -0.26
N PRO A 139 -20.72 -0.19 -1.18
CA PRO A 139 -20.63 -0.77 -2.51
C PRO A 139 -19.38 -0.26 -3.25
N ILE A 140 -18.81 -1.11 -4.11
CA ILE A 140 -17.72 -0.69 -5.00
C ILE A 140 -18.21 0.44 -5.92
N PRO A 141 -17.48 1.56 -6.02
CA PRO A 141 -17.77 2.63 -6.97
C PRO A 141 -17.85 2.10 -8.41
N ARG A 142 -19.03 2.27 -9.02
CA ARG A 142 -19.28 1.93 -10.44
C ARG A 142 -18.94 3.07 -11.38
N GLU A 143 -19.03 4.30 -10.88
CA GLU A 143 -18.70 5.51 -11.62
C GLU A 143 -17.18 5.78 -11.61
N PRO A 144 -16.65 6.49 -12.64
CA PRO A 144 -15.25 6.88 -12.68
C PRO A 144 -14.92 7.86 -11.55
N MET A 145 -13.72 7.76 -10.98
CA MET A 145 -13.29 8.68 -9.92
C MET A 145 -13.08 10.10 -10.44
N PRO A 146 -13.43 11.12 -9.63
CA PRO A 146 -13.09 12.51 -9.91
C PRO A 146 -11.62 12.67 -10.31
N ASN A 147 -11.36 13.46 -11.36
CA ASN A 147 -10.01 13.68 -11.89
C ASN A 147 -9.04 14.28 -10.85
N GLY A 148 -9.56 14.94 -9.82
CA GLY A 148 -8.78 15.46 -8.69
C GLY A 148 -8.14 14.37 -7.81
N VAL A 149 -8.64 13.13 -7.85
CA VAL A 149 -8.01 12.00 -7.15
C VAL A 149 -6.78 11.58 -7.95
N ILE A 150 -5.57 11.74 -7.42
CA ILE A 150 -4.32 11.45 -8.16
C ILE A 150 -3.44 10.40 -7.49
N ALA A 151 -3.86 9.86 -6.35
CA ALA A 151 -3.02 9.00 -5.53
C ALA A 151 -3.85 8.14 -4.58
N PHE A 152 -3.20 7.17 -3.95
CA PHE A 152 -3.66 6.54 -2.72
C PHE A 152 -2.51 6.39 -1.70
N GLU A 153 -2.80 6.22 -0.40
CA GLU A 153 -1.78 5.86 0.61
C GLU A 153 -1.58 4.34 0.66
N GLU A 154 -2.68 3.60 0.83
CA GLU A 154 -2.70 2.14 0.92
C GLU A 154 -3.98 1.60 0.28
N LEU A 155 -3.85 0.60 -0.58
CA LEU A 155 -4.96 -0.13 -1.19
C LEU A 155 -4.77 -1.60 -0.86
N THR A 156 -5.65 -2.18 -0.05
CA THR A 156 -5.65 -3.61 0.31
C THR A 156 -6.82 -4.32 -0.39
N ILE A 157 -6.56 -5.45 -1.06
CA ILE A 157 -7.57 -6.19 -1.83
C ILE A 157 -7.68 -7.62 -1.33
N ASN A 158 -8.70 -7.95 -0.56
CA ASN A 158 -8.84 -9.28 0.05
C ASN A 158 -9.75 -10.23 -0.75
N TYR A 159 -10.32 -9.75 -1.85
CA TYR A 159 -11.21 -10.52 -2.70
C TYR A 159 -11.10 -10.04 -4.14
N ILE A 160 -11.02 -10.96 -5.10
CA ILE A 160 -10.97 -10.65 -6.53
C ILE A 160 -12.12 -11.36 -7.24
N ASN A 161 -12.95 -10.57 -7.89
CA ASN A 161 -13.94 -10.99 -8.87
C ASN A 161 -13.89 -10.02 -10.08
N TRP A 162 -14.75 -10.21 -11.08
CA TRP A 162 -14.80 -9.33 -12.25
C TRP A 162 -15.17 -7.87 -11.92
N ASP A 163 -15.96 -7.62 -10.88
CA ASP A 163 -16.27 -6.25 -10.43
C ASP A 163 -15.03 -5.54 -9.89
N VAL A 164 -14.17 -6.26 -9.14
CA VAL A 164 -12.89 -5.76 -8.66
C VAL A 164 -11.93 -5.51 -9.82
N VAL A 165 -11.85 -6.42 -10.79
CA VAL A 165 -11.03 -6.22 -12.00
C VAL A 165 -11.50 -4.98 -12.78
N ALA A 166 -12.80 -4.84 -12.98
CA ALA A 166 -13.38 -3.67 -13.64
C ALA A 166 -13.11 -2.39 -12.84
N PHE A 167 -13.17 -2.45 -11.51
CA PHE A 167 -12.77 -1.36 -10.62
C PHE A 167 -11.29 -1.02 -10.81
N LEU A 168 -10.36 -1.97 -10.70
CA LEU A 168 -8.93 -1.71 -10.90
C LEU A 168 -8.63 -1.07 -12.26
N ASN A 169 -9.31 -1.52 -13.33
CA ASN A 169 -9.16 -0.94 -14.65
C ASN A 169 -9.62 0.54 -14.70
N ARG A 170 -10.74 0.89 -14.05
CA ARG A 170 -11.20 2.29 -13.95
C ARG A 170 -10.21 3.18 -13.18
N PHE A 171 -9.44 2.59 -12.27
CA PHE A 171 -8.53 3.29 -11.36
C PHE A 171 -7.07 3.19 -11.83
N ARG A 172 -6.83 2.64 -13.03
CA ARG A 172 -5.50 2.38 -13.59
C ARG A 172 -4.56 3.58 -13.55
N ARG A 173 -5.09 4.79 -13.82
CA ARG A 173 -4.32 6.05 -13.77
C ARG A 173 -3.65 6.32 -12.43
N LEU A 174 -4.17 5.76 -11.33
CA LEU A 174 -3.58 5.92 -10.00
C LEU A 174 -2.32 5.07 -9.86
N PHE A 175 -2.23 3.94 -10.56
CA PHE A 175 -1.03 3.11 -10.62
C PHE A 175 0.07 3.73 -11.50
N ASP A 176 -0.28 4.62 -12.42
CA ASP A 176 0.70 5.34 -13.26
C ASP A 176 1.37 6.53 -12.54
N SER A 177 0.82 6.93 -11.39
CA SER A 177 1.05 8.25 -10.80
C SER A 177 1.97 8.24 -9.57
N ALA A 178 3.20 7.73 -9.72
CA ALA A 178 4.29 7.66 -8.72
C ALA A 178 4.51 6.30 -8.05
N SER A 179 5.74 6.13 -7.57
CA SER A 179 6.37 4.92 -7.03
C SER A 179 5.48 4.09 -6.10
N LEU A 180 5.06 2.93 -6.61
CA LEU A 180 4.32 1.91 -5.88
C LEU A 180 5.32 1.01 -5.15
N ALA A 181 5.15 0.86 -3.84
CA ALA A 181 5.58 -0.35 -3.16
C ALA A 181 4.47 -1.37 -3.31
N PHE A 182 4.80 -2.47 -3.96
CA PHE A 182 3.96 -3.65 -3.94
C PHE A 182 4.26 -4.36 -2.61
N GLY A 183 3.41 -4.12 -1.61
CA GLY A 183 3.65 -4.54 -0.23
C GLY A 183 2.69 -5.67 0.14
N TYR A 184 3.25 -6.80 0.56
CA TYR A 184 2.61 -8.03 1.04
C TYR A 184 1.64 -8.69 0.03
N CYS A 185 2.16 -9.65 -0.72
CA CYS A 185 1.41 -10.55 -1.59
C CYS A 185 2.02 -11.96 -1.45
N TRP A 186 1.36 -13.08 -1.16
CA TRP A 186 0.02 -13.51 -0.72
C TRP A 186 0.13 -14.95 -0.34
N ASP A 187 -0.67 -15.38 0.63
CA ASP A 187 -1.08 -16.78 0.77
C ASP A 187 -2.04 -17.19 -0.39
N LEU A 188 -1.55 -17.05 -1.63
CA LEU A 188 -2.09 -17.68 -2.82
C LEU A 188 -1.68 -19.15 -2.78
N VAL A 189 -2.21 -19.88 -1.79
CA VAL A 189 -2.01 -21.32 -1.65
C VAL A 189 -2.34 -22.03 -2.97
N ASN A 190 -3.27 -21.48 -3.75
CA ASN A 190 -3.67 -22.02 -5.05
C ASN A 190 -2.81 -21.48 -6.22
N PRO A 191 -2.04 -22.33 -6.92
CA PRO A 191 -1.26 -21.96 -8.12
C PRO A 191 -2.08 -21.27 -9.22
N GLN A 192 -3.39 -21.56 -9.33
CA GLN A 192 -4.26 -20.92 -10.33
C GLN A 192 -4.40 -19.42 -10.10
N ASN A 193 -4.32 -18.98 -8.84
CA ASN A 193 -4.42 -17.55 -8.52
C ASN A 193 -3.19 -16.78 -9.03
N TRP A 194 -2.01 -17.41 -9.10
CA TRP A 194 -0.81 -16.80 -9.69
C TRP A 194 -0.95 -16.61 -11.20
N HIS A 195 -1.59 -17.56 -11.90
CA HIS A 195 -1.91 -17.42 -13.30
C HIS A 195 -2.91 -16.28 -13.55
N ILE A 196 -3.95 -16.17 -12.73
CA ILE A 196 -4.92 -15.07 -12.84
C ILE A 196 -4.27 -13.73 -12.52
N PHE A 197 -3.45 -13.67 -11.47
CA PHE A 197 -2.71 -12.47 -11.14
C PHE A 197 -1.83 -12.02 -12.31
N SER A 198 -1.06 -12.93 -12.91
CA SER A 198 -0.16 -12.61 -14.02
C SER A 198 -0.88 -12.19 -15.30
N THR A 199 -2.04 -12.78 -15.61
CA THR A 199 -2.79 -12.55 -16.84
C THR A 199 -3.82 -11.43 -16.78
N VAL A 200 -4.42 -11.19 -15.60
CA VAL A 200 -5.52 -10.24 -15.44
C VAL A 200 -5.11 -9.03 -14.62
N ILE A 201 -4.44 -9.22 -13.48
CA ILE A 201 -4.17 -8.13 -12.54
C ILE A 201 -2.91 -7.38 -12.92
N LEU A 202 -1.82 -8.08 -13.18
CA LEU A 202 -0.52 -7.49 -13.49
C LEU A 202 -0.56 -6.55 -14.71
N PRO A 203 -1.30 -6.83 -15.80
CA PRO A 203 -1.42 -5.91 -16.94
C PRO A 203 -2.20 -4.61 -16.63
N LEU A 204 -2.97 -4.57 -15.55
CA LEU A 204 -3.64 -3.35 -15.07
C LEU A 204 -2.67 -2.44 -14.31
N LEU A 205 -1.57 -3.01 -13.81
CA LEU A 205 -0.54 -2.27 -13.10
C LEU A 205 0.51 -1.76 -14.09
N ASN A 206 1.12 -0.64 -13.73
CA ASN A 206 2.31 -0.17 -14.42
C ASN A 206 3.54 -0.78 -13.74
N VAL A 207 4.03 -1.91 -14.25
CA VAL A 207 5.15 -2.64 -13.63
C VAL A 207 6.40 -1.78 -13.45
N SER A 208 6.63 -0.80 -14.32
CA SER A 208 7.77 0.13 -14.18
C SER A 208 7.67 1.03 -12.94
N THR A 209 6.49 1.17 -12.34
CA THR A 209 6.29 1.95 -11.11
C THR A 209 6.51 1.14 -9.85
N ILE A 210 6.80 -0.16 -9.94
CA ILE A 210 7.03 -1.04 -8.79
C ILE A 210 8.49 -0.93 -8.34
N PHE A 211 8.71 -0.47 -7.10
CA PHE A 211 10.04 -0.30 -6.51
C PHE A 211 10.38 -1.39 -5.50
N GLN A 212 9.35 -1.98 -4.89
CA GLN A 212 9.51 -2.96 -3.83
C GLN A 212 8.48 -4.07 -3.98
N ILE A 213 8.89 -5.30 -3.68
CA ILE A 213 8.01 -6.47 -3.53
C ILE A 213 8.29 -7.12 -2.18
N GLN A 214 7.26 -7.55 -1.48
CA GLN A 214 7.38 -8.32 -0.23
C GLN A 214 6.57 -9.62 -0.33
N PHE A 215 7.23 -10.72 0.01
CA PHE A 215 6.68 -12.07 0.10
C PHE A 215 6.61 -12.50 1.57
N GLU A 216 5.53 -13.18 1.94
CA GLU A 216 5.36 -13.65 3.31
C GLU A 216 6.26 -14.85 3.59
N ASN A 217 6.33 -15.79 2.66
CA ASN A 217 7.07 -17.04 2.77
C ASN A 217 7.84 -17.39 1.48
N ASP A 218 8.60 -18.48 1.50
CA ASP A 218 9.41 -18.96 0.39
C ASP A 218 8.60 -19.55 -0.75
N GLN A 219 7.44 -20.16 -0.46
CA GLN A 219 6.52 -20.66 -1.48
C GLN A 219 5.94 -19.53 -2.35
N ASP A 220 5.66 -18.37 -1.77
CA ASP A 220 5.17 -17.20 -2.52
C ASP A 220 6.24 -16.69 -3.50
N PHE A 221 7.48 -16.58 -3.02
CA PHE A 221 8.61 -16.22 -3.86
C PHE A 221 8.82 -17.26 -4.97
N HIS A 222 8.72 -18.55 -4.64
CA HIS A 222 8.82 -19.64 -5.61
C HIS A 222 7.74 -19.54 -6.69
N ASN A 223 6.49 -19.33 -6.31
CA ASN A 223 5.37 -19.22 -7.24
C ASN A 223 5.50 -17.96 -8.12
N PHE A 224 5.86 -16.82 -7.52
CA PHE A 224 6.18 -15.61 -8.28
C PHE A 224 7.32 -15.89 -9.27
N ARG A 225 8.35 -16.63 -8.85
CA ARG A 225 9.45 -17.03 -9.71
C ARG A 225 8.98 -17.87 -10.91
N SER A 226 8.26 -18.93 -10.61
CA SER A 226 7.82 -19.92 -11.60
C SER A 226 6.79 -19.37 -12.60
N HIS A 227 5.97 -18.40 -12.20
CA HIS A 227 4.87 -17.90 -13.04
C HIS A 227 5.08 -16.49 -13.63
N ILE A 228 5.92 -15.66 -13.02
CA ILE A 228 5.95 -14.21 -13.29
C ILE A 228 7.38 -13.67 -13.51
N PHE A 229 8.37 -14.19 -12.82
CA PHE A 229 9.68 -13.54 -12.64
C PHE A 229 10.51 -13.32 -13.91
N PRO A 230 10.59 -14.25 -14.90
CA PRO A 230 11.43 -14.02 -16.08
C PRO A 230 10.97 -12.83 -16.93
N THR A 231 9.65 -12.64 -17.07
CA THR A 231 9.09 -11.49 -17.80
C THR A 231 9.07 -10.24 -16.92
N PHE A 232 8.72 -10.39 -15.64
CA PHE A 232 8.59 -9.28 -14.72
C PHE A 232 9.90 -8.54 -14.46
N LEU A 233 11.03 -9.22 -14.20
CA LEU A 233 12.30 -8.53 -13.92
C LEU A 233 12.85 -7.77 -15.12
N ARG A 234 12.58 -8.25 -16.35
CA ARG A 234 12.95 -7.55 -17.57
C ARG A 234 12.16 -6.24 -17.71
N ASP A 235 10.87 -6.29 -17.37
CA ASP A 235 9.94 -5.19 -17.59
C ASP A 235 9.90 -4.21 -16.39
N CYS A 236 10.32 -4.65 -15.20
CA CYS A 236 10.35 -3.88 -13.95
C CYS A 236 11.77 -3.39 -13.60
N GLN A 237 12.28 -2.43 -14.38
CA GLN A 237 13.65 -1.90 -14.22
C GLN A 237 13.88 -1.10 -12.93
N ASN A 238 12.80 -0.63 -12.30
CA ASN A 238 12.86 0.19 -11.08
C ASN A 238 12.82 -0.63 -9.79
N LEU A 239 12.67 -1.96 -9.87
CA LEU A 239 12.66 -2.82 -8.70
C LEU A 239 13.98 -2.70 -7.93
N CYS A 240 13.91 -2.08 -6.76
CA CYS A 240 15.06 -1.80 -5.92
C CYS A 240 15.11 -2.66 -4.66
N SER A 241 13.97 -3.22 -4.24
CA SER A 241 13.86 -3.97 -2.99
C SER A 241 13.01 -5.23 -3.15
N ILE A 242 13.51 -6.36 -2.64
CA ILE A 242 12.73 -7.59 -2.46
C ILE A 242 12.78 -7.96 -0.98
N GLY A 243 11.63 -8.25 -0.40
CA GLY A 243 11.51 -8.80 0.95
C GLY A 243 10.95 -10.21 0.91
N CYS A 244 11.51 -11.15 1.67
CA CYS A 244 10.98 -12.51 1.76
C CYS A 244 11.43 -13.20 3.06
N THR A 245 10.52 -13.95 3.70
CA THR A 245 10.89 -14.90 4.76
C THR A 245 11.28 -16.23 4.12
N GLY A 246 12.27 -16.94 4.67
CA GLY A 246 12.59 -18.31 4.24
C GLY A 246 13.47 -18.46 2.98
N VAL A 247 13.62 -17.43 2.14
CA VAL A 247 14.52 -17.46 0.97
C VAL A 247 15.87 -16.80 1.27
N TYR A 248 16.94 -17.39 0.75
CA TYR A 248 18.32 -16.93 0.97
C TYR A 248 19.11 -16.82 -0.33
N PRO A 249 19.92 -15.77 -0.52
CA PRO A 249 20.86 -15.71 -1.64
C PRO A 249 21.79 -16.93 -1.64
N GLN A 250 21.80 -17.68 -2.73
CA GLN A 250 22.68 -18.83 -2.94
C GLN A 250 23.71 -18.52 -4.04
N PHE A 251 24.91 -19.06 -3.87
CA PHE A 251 26.04 -18.83 -4.77
C PHE A 251 26.44 -20.15 -5.45
N PRO A 252 26.83 -20.13 -6.74
CA PRO A 252 26.92 -18.96 -7.61
C PRO A 252 25.55 -18.44 -8.07
N PRO A 253 25.44 -17.15 -8.47
CA PRO A 253 24.23 -16.61 -9.07
C PRO A 253 23.87 -17.37 -10.36
N ASP A 254 22.59 -17.69 -10.55
CA ASP A 254 22.08 -18.36 -11.75
C ASP A 254 20.64 -17.90 -12.04
N GLU A 255 20.31 -17.75 -13.32
CA GLU A 255 19.01 -17.34 -13.85
C GLU A 255 18.29 -18.49 -14.58
N SER A 256 18.96 -19.63 -14.80
CA SER A 256 18.39 -20.74 -15.56
C SER A 256 17.06 -21.24 -14.98
N ASP A 257 16.24 -21.86 -15.83
CA ASP A 257 14.98 -22.50 -15.41
C ASP A 257 15.22 -23.59 -14.34
N THR A 258 16.45 -24.13 -14.28
CA THR A 258 16.89 -25.12 -13.28
C THR A 258 17.50 -24.51 -12.02
N ALA A 259 17.73 -23.20 -11.97
CA ALA A 259 18.33 -22.53 -10.82
C ALA A 259 17.43 -22.66 -9.58
N SER A 260 18.02 -22.62 -8.39
CA SER A 260 17.22 -22.49 -7.16
C SER A 260 16.71 -21.06 -6.99
N ASP A 261 15.69 -20.88 -6.15
CA ASP A 261 15.15 -19.56 -5.82
C ASP A 261 16.21 -18.64 -5.22
N GLY A 262 17.10 -19.21 -4.41
CA GLY A 262 18.24 -18.50 -3.85
C GLY A 262 19.27 -18.06 -4.88
N GLN A 263 19.52 -18.88 -5.91
CA GLN A 263 20.44 -18.52 -7.00
C GLN A 263 19.86 -17.41 -7.87
N ALA A 264 18.56 -17.47 -8.16
CA ALA A 264 17.84 -16.43 -8.92
C ALA A 264 17.80 -15.11 -8.14
N LEU A 265 17.51 -15.14 -6.84
CA LEU A 265 17.59 -13.97 -5.97
C LEU A 265 19.01 -13.39 -5.95
N CYS A 266 20.03 -14.24 -5.86
CA CYS A 266 21.41 -13.83 -5.91
C CYS A 266 21.76 -13.19 -7.26
N HIS A 267 21.29 -13.75 -8.38
CA HIS A 267 21.47 -13.18 -9.71
C HIS A 267 20.85 -11.79 -9.81
N TRP A 268 19.61 -11.62 -9.32
CA TRP A 268 18.97 -10.31 -9.26
C TRP A 268 19.76 -9.30 -8.41
N LEU A 269 20.31 -9.69 -7.25
CA LEU A 269 21.17 -8.82 -6.45
C LEU A 269 22.48 -8.42 -7.17
N HIS A 270 22.96 -9.26 -8.09
CA HIS A 270 24.19 -9.01 -8.86
C HIS A 270 23.97 -8.18 -10.13
N THR A 271 22.72 -7.84 -10.48
CA THR A 271 22.43 -6.96 -11.61
C THR A 271 22.34 -5.50 -11.16
N PRO A 272 23.12 -4.58 -11.76
CA PRO A 272 23.16 -3.18 -11.33
C PRO A 272 21.86 -2.44 -11.65
N ARG A 273 21.53 -1.45 -10.83
CA ARG A 273 20.42 -0.53 -11.09
C ARG A 273 20.89 0.61 -12.00
N ALA A 274 19.98 1.10 -12.85
CA ALA A 274 20.27 2.22 -13.76
C ALA A 274 20.63 3.53 -13.02
N ASP A 275 20.11 3.73 -11.82
CA ASP A 275 20.38 4.90 -10.98
C ASP A 275 21.67 4.79 -10.14
N GLY A 276 22.40 3.66 -10.25
CA GLY A 276 23.63 3.40 -9.51
C GLY A 276 23.45 3.14 -8.01
N ARG A 277 22.21 3.09 -7.49
CA ARG A 277 21.95 2.74 -6.09
C ARG A 277 22.06 1.23 -5.86
N PRO A 278 22.39 0.76 -4.64
CA PRO A 278 22.36 -0.65 -4.30
C PRO A 278 20.93 -1.22 -4.36
N LYS A 279 20.81 -2.51 -4.70
CA LYS A 279 19.58 -3.28 -4.44
C LYS A 279 19.50 -3.69 -2.98
N VAL A 280 18.30 -3.86 -2.47
CA VAL A 280 18.03 -4.26 -1.09
C VAL A 280 17.29 -5.59 -1.08
N PHE A 281 17.82 -6.56 -0.34
CA PHE A 281 17.05 -7.74 0.03
C PHE A 281 16.75 -7.70 1.53
N PHE A 282 15.49 -7.85 1.92
CA PHE A 282 15.06 -7.88 3.32
C PHE A 282 14.57 -9.29 3.68
N ASN A 283 15.08 -9.83 4.78
CA ASN A 283 14.65 -11.14 5.29
C ASN A 283 14.06 -10.98 6.70
N TYR A 284 12.77 -11.32 6.86
CA TYR A 284 11.94 -10.89 8.00
C TYR A 284 12.10 -11.73 9.27
N VAL A 285 12.65 -12.95 9.22
CA VAL A 285 12.90 -13.79 10.40
C VAL A 285 14.01 -14.77 10.07
N HIS A 286 15.11 -14.74 10.83
CA HIS A 286 16.26 -15.58 10.50
C HIS A 286 16.91 -16.20 11.76
N GLU A 287 17.04 -17.53 11.76
CA GLU A 287 17.70 -18.30 12.85
C GLU A 287 19.09 -18.82 12.46
N GLN A 288 19.42 -18.92 11.16
CA GLN A 288 20.65 -19.59 10.68
C GLN A 288 21.70 -18.68 10.02
N ILE A 289 22.02 -17.47 10.52
CA ILE A 289 22.85 -16.48 9.77
C ILE A 289 24.16 -17.05 9.20
N ALA A 290 24.72 -18.07 9.85
CA ALA A 290 25.91 -18.79 9.40
C ALA A 290 25.77 -19.41 8.00
N SER A 291 24.57 -19.90 7.64
CA SER A 291 24.29 -20.51 6.32
C SER A 291 24.41 -19.50 5.18
N LEU A 292 24.12 -18.22 5.44
CA LEU A 292 24.32 -17.13 4.48
C LEU A 292 25.72 -16.53 4.56
N ALA A 293 26.23 -16.25 5.77
CA ALA A 293 27.44 -15.47 5.97
C ALA A 293 28.69 -16.15 5.38
N LYS A 294 28.84 -17.48 5.55
CA LYS A 294 30.04 -18.19 5.08
C LYS A 294 30.11 -18.26 3.54
N PRO A 295 29.06 -18.71 2.82
CA PRO A 295 29.06 -18.67 1.35
C PRO A 295 29.24 -17.25 0.79
N LEU A 296 28.57 -16.25 1.39
CA LEU A 296 28.67 -14.86 0.96
C LEU A 296 30.11 -14.31 1.06
N LYS A 297 30.81 -14.58 2.18
CA LYS A 297 32.22 -14.20 2.34
C LYS A 297 33.11 -14.85 1.28
N GLN A 298 32.94 -16.14 1.05
CA GLN A 298 33.72 -16.89 0.07
C GLN A 298 33.48 -16.37 -1.35
N ALA A 299 32.21 -16.15 -1.73
CA ALA A 299 31.84 -15.57 -3.01
C ALA A 299 32.39 -14.15 -3.19
N PHE A 300 32.30 -13.31 -2.16
CA PHE A 300 32.85 -11.95 -2.17
C PHE A 300 34.37 -11.93 -2.40
N LEU A 301 35.13 -12.77 -1.70
CA LEU A 301 36.59 -12.85 -1.85
C LEU A 301 37.02 -13.40 -3.21
N SER A 302 36.19 -14.25 -3.81
CA SER A 302 36.46 -14.86 -5.12
C SER A 302 35.96 -14.02 -6.30
N ALA A 303 35.20 -12.96 -6.03
CA ALA A 303 34.57 -12.14 -7.05
C ALA A 303 35.61 -11.43 -7.94
N VAL A 304 35.27 -11.34 -9.23
CA VAL A 304 36.08 -10.65 -10.27
C VAL A 304 35.38 -9.42 -10.84
N SER A 305 34.09 -9.27 -10.55
CA SER A 305 33.27 -8.11 -10.91
C SER A 305 32.73 -7.43 -9.65
N SER A 306 32.61 -6.11 -9.73
CA SER A 306 32.02 -5.29 -8.66
C SER A 306 30.51 -5.25 -8.74
N VAL A 307 29.82 -5.33 -7.61
CA VAL A 307 28.40 -5.03 -7.46
C VAL A 307 28.08 -4.53 -6.05
N SER A 308 27.13 -3.61 -5.98
CA SER A 308 26.66 -3.01 -4.73
C SER A 308 25.28 -3.51 -4.34
N PHE A 309 25.14 -4.01 -3.12
CA PHE A 309 23.85 -4.42 -2.57
C PHE A 309 23.84 -4.35 -1.03
N PHE A 310 22.63 -4.35 -0.50
CA PHE A 310 22.32 -4.50 0.91
C PHE A 310 21.51 -5.78 1.14
N ILE A 311 21.86 -6.56 2.15
CA ILE A 311 21.01 -7.62 2.69
C ILE A 311 20.71 -7.27 4.14
N VAL A 312 19.44 -6.98 4.43
CA VAL A 312 18.93 -6.69 5.76
C VAL A 312 18.34 -7.96 6.35
N LEU A 313 18.74 -8.30 7.56
CA LEU A 313 18.24 -9.44 8.33
C LEU A 313 17.59 -8.94 9.61
N SER A 314 16.34 -9.32 9.85
CA SER A 314 15.70 -9.20 11.16
C SER A 314 15.91 -10.49 11.94
N LEU A 315 16.60 -10.39 13.07
CA LEU A 315 16.97 -11.52 13.93
C LEU A 315 16.39 -11.31 15.32
N ARG A 316 15.97 -12.39 15.98
CA ARG A 316 15.64 -12.32 17.42
C ARG A 316 16.84 -11.79 18.21
N ALA A 317 16.58 -10.98 19.24
CA ALA A 317 17.61 -10.30 20.02
C ALA A 317 18.62 -11.25 20.70
N GLU A 318 18.25 -12.50 20.91
CA GLU A 318 19.09 -13.55 21.49
C GLU A 318 20.13 -14.12 20.52
N VAL A 319 19.96 -13.91 19.22
CA VAL A 319 20.89 -14.43 18.20
C VAL A 319 22.21 -13.67 18.27
N ILE A 320 23.27 -14.36 18.66
CA ILE A 320 24.62 -13.79 18.72
C ILE A 320 25.19 -13.71 17.30
N VAL A 321 25.44 -12.48 16.85
CA VAL A 321 26.08 -12.21 15.56
C VAL A 321 27.33 -11.37 15.78
N THR A 322 28.41 -11.76 15.10
CA THR A 322 29.69 -11.03 15.15
C THR A 322 29.82 -10.13 13.92
N PRO A 323 29.88 -8.78 14.09
CA PRO A 323 30.19 -7.86 13.01
C PRO A 323 31.53 -8.19 12.35
N PHE A 324 31.68 -7.86 11.08
CA PHE A 324 32.95 -8.00 10.36
C PHE A 324 33.07 -7.00 9.22
N GLU A 325 34.30 -6.79 8.75
CA GLU A 325 34.60 -6.06 7.53
C GLU A 325 35.66 -6.84 6.75
N LEU A 326 35.43 -7.04 5.46
CA LEU A 326 36.35 -7.68 4.53
C LEU A 326 36.57 -6.78 3.32
N GLU A 327 37.77 -6.79 2.77
CA GLU A 327 38.11 -6.06 1.57
C GLU A 327 38.43 -7.04 0.43
N ASN A 328 37.96 -6.70 -0.77
CA ASN A 328 38.38 -7.35 -2.00
C ASN A 328 39.13 -6.31 -2.85
N TRP A 329 40.46 -6.38 -2.82
CA TRP A 329 41.33 -5.49 -3.57
C TRP A 329 41.23 -5.64 -5.09
N ARG A 330 40.77 -6.80 -5.58
CA ARG A 330 40.56 -7.07 -7.01
C ARG A 330 39.36 -6.30 -7.55
N THR A 331 38.24 -6.29 -6.82
CA THR A 331 37.03 -5.55 -7.20
C THR A 331 36.99 -4.13 -6.64
N ARG A 332 37.92 -3.77 -5.74
CA ARG A 332 37.96 -2.49 -4.99
C ARG A 332 36.71 -2.27 -4.15
N GLU A 333 36.20 -3.34 -3.55
CA GLU A 333 35.00 -3.35 -2.72
C GLU A 333 35.29 -3.76 -1.29
N ARG A 334 34.33 -3.49 -0.41
CA ARG A 334 34.26 -4.07 0.94
C ARG A 334 32.93 -4.75 1.17
N LEU A 335 32.95 -5.81 1.96
CA LEU A 335 31.79 -6.47 2.53
C LEU A 335 31.79 -6.27 4.04
N LYS A 336 30.78 -5.59 4.55
CA LYS A 336 30.65 -5.29 5.98
C LYS A 336 29.36 -5.89 6.53
N LEU A 337 29.44 -6.55 7.68
CA LEU A 337 28.27 -6.91 8.48
C LEU A 337 28.26 -6.04 9.73
N TRP A 338 27.16 -5.33 9.97
CA TRP A 338 27.03 -4.47 11.13
C TRP A 338 25.58 -4.40 11.63
N LYS A 339 25.44 -4.03 12.91
CA LYS A 339 24.16 -3.99 13.62
C LYS A 339 23.51 -2.61 13.48
N GLY A 340 22.25 -2.60 13.10
CA GLY A 340 21.40 -1.42 13.03
C GLY A 340 20.60 -1.21 14.31
N ARG A 341 19.27 -1.24 14.18
CA ARG A 341 18.34 -1.07 15.30
C ARG A 341 18.30 -2.33 16.16
N GLN A 342 18.03 -2.13 17.44
CA GLN A 342 17.68 -3.18 18.38
C GLN A 342 16.39 -2.79 19.11
N THR A 343 15.46 -3.73 19.22
CA THR A 343 14.29 -3.68 20.08
C THR A 343 14.47 -4.69 21.22
N GLU A 344 13.48 -4.80 22.10
CA GLU A 344 13.44 -5.84 23.14
C GLU A 344 13.44 -7.25 22.53
N TYR A 345 12.79 -7.43 21.37
CA TYR A 345 12.57 -8.74 20.76
C TYR A 345 13.50 -9.03 19.58
N ASP A 346 13.90 -8.00 18.83
CA ASP A 346 14.56 -8.15 17.53
C ASP A 346 15.77 -7.22 17.36
N SER A 347 16.63 -7.56 16.41
CA SER A 347 17.75 -6.74 15.98
C SER A 347 17.94 -6.82 14.47
N ASP A 348 18.10 -5.65 13.86
CA ASP A 348 18.37 -5.51 12.43
C ASP A 348 19.87 -5.60 12.18
N TRP A 349 20.26 -6.43 11.23
CA TRP A 349 21.65 -6.60 10.78
C TRP A 349 21.75 -6.35 9.28
N LEU A 350 22.83 -5.72 8.85
CA LEU A 350 23.03 -5.39 7.44
C LEU A 350 24.35 -5.91 6.93
N PHE A 351 24.28 -6.75 5.89
CA PHE A 351 25.39 -6.96 4.99
C PHE A 351 25.39 -5.85 3.94
N GLU A 352 26.51 -5.14 3.88
CA GLU A 352 26.77 -4.05 2.94
C GLU A 352 27.94 -4.44 2.05
N ARG A 353 27.67 -4.70 0.77
CA ARG A 353 28.70 -4.81 -0.28
C ARG A 353 28.77 -3.48 -1.01
N SER A 354 29.95 -2.86 -1.00
CA SER A 354 30.09 -1.45 -1.36
C SER A 354 31.49 -1.11 -1.89
N PRO A 355 31.68 -0.08 -2.74
CA PRO A 355 33.00 0.34 -3.18
C PRO A 355 33.84 0.87 -2.03
N MET A 356 35.15 0.56 -1.99
CA MET A 356 36.06 1.09 -0.97
C MET A 356 36.14 2.62 -1.04
N LYS A 357 36.22 3.17 -2.25
CA LYS A 357 36.16 4.61 -2.50
C LYS A 357 34.71 5.04 -2.72
N ARG A 358 34.13 5.72 -1.72
CA ARG A 358 32.74 6.20 -1.77
C ARG A 358 32.49 7.39 -0.85
N ASN A 359 31.34 8.02 -1.01
CA ASN A 359 30.83 9.00 -0.06
C ASN A 359 30.19 8.27 1.14
N SER A 360 30.85 8.29 2.30
CA SER A 360 30.39 7.61 3.51
C SER A 360 29.03 8.12 4.02
N ALA A 361 28.74 9.42 3.90
CA ALA A 361 27.49 9.99 4.37
C ALA A 361 26.30 9.53 3.51
N GLN A 362 26.48 9.54 2.19
CA GLN A 362 25.47 9.03 1.26
C GLN A 362 25.19 7.54 1.49
N TRP A 363 26.22 6.73 1.71
CA TRP A 363 26.03 5.30 1.97
C TRP A 363 25.38 5.02 3.32
N ALA A 364 25.67 5.83 4.34
CA ALA A 364 24.97 5.74 5.62
C ALA A 364 23.47 6.08 5.47
N GLU A 365 23.14 7.01 4.57
CA GLU A 365 21.75 7.32 4.22
C GLU A 365 21.07 6.16 3.49
N TRP A 366 21.69 5.60 2.46
CA TRP A 366 21.12 4.44 1.76
C TRP A 366 20.97 3.22 2.66
N ALA A 367 21.91 2.97 3.56
CA ALA A 367 21.80 1.88 4.52
C ALA A 367 20.63 2.09 5.51
N ARG A 368 20.41 3.33 5.95
CA ARG A 368 19.27 3.70 6.79
C ARG A 368 17.94 3.51 6.06
N GLU A 369 17.86 3.96 4.80
CA GLU A 369 16.69 3.73 3.93
C GLU A 369 16.42 2.24 3.75
N ALA A 370 17.47 1.42 3.58
CA ALA A 370 17.35 -0.03 3.43
C ALA A 370 16.79 -0.72 4.69
N MET A 371 17.26 -0.34 5.88
CA MET A 371 16.83 -0.96 7.15
C MET A 371 15.42 -0.54 7.58
N TYR A 372 15.07 0.74 7.41
CA TYR A 372 13.85 1.30 8.00
C TYR A 372 12.74 1.57 6.97
N GLY A 373 13.00 1.24 5.71
CA GLY A 373 12.13 1.56 4.60
C GLY A 373 12.11 3.05 4.28
N SER A 374 11.45 3.38 3.17
CA SER A 374 11.10 4.76 2.84
C SER A 374 9.62 4.97 3.20
N THR A 375 9.32 6.08 3.88
CA THR A 375 7.95 6.48 4.24
C THR A 375 7.15 7.02 3.05
N TYR A 376 7.71 6.98 1.84
CA TYR A 376 7.16 7.65 0.66
C TYR A 376 6.43 6.73 -0.32
N TRP A 377 6.49 5.41 -0.11
CA TRP A 377 5.87 4.48 -1.06
C TRP A 377 4.40 4.28 -0.76
N ARG A 378 3.59 4.30 -1.82
CA ARG A 378 2.19 3.87 -1.74
C ARG A 378 2.15 2.36 -1.68
N LYS A 379 1.29 1.81 -0.84
CA LYS A 379 1.17 0.37 -0.67
C LYS A 379 0.01 -0.15 -1.50
N LEU A 380 0.32 -1.02 -2.45
CA LEU A 380 -0.68 -1.90 -3.04
C LEU A 380 -0.50 -3.26 -2.40
N GLU A 381 -1.40 -3.54 -1.48
CA GLU A 381 -1.53 -4.81 -0.83
C GLU A 381 -2.70 -5.54 -1.43
N PHE A 382 -2.48 -6.80 -1.49
CA PHE A 382 -3.43 -7.74 -1.96
C PHE A 382 -3.57 -8.59 -0.61
N ASP A 383 -4.68 -9.26 -0.25
CA ASP A 383 -4.70 -10.34 0.77
C ASP A 383 -5.81 -11.38 0.52
N VAL A 384 -5.68 -12.23 -0.52
CA VAL A 384 -6.71 -13.24 -0.90
C VAL A 384 -6.42 -14.59 -0.25
N TYR A 385 -6.77 -14.69 1.04
CA TYR A 385 -6.56 -15.89 1.85
C TYR A 385 -7.59 -16.98 1.56
N ASN A 386 -7.15 -18.19 1.18
CA ASN A 386 -8.00 -19.39 0.99
C ASN A 386 -9.18 -19.24 0.02
N GLU A 387 -9.22 -18.20 -0.81
CA GLU A 387 -10.24 -18.03 -1.83
C GLU A 387 -9.64 -18.25 -3.22
N THR A 388 -10.27 -19.13 -4.02
CA THR A 388 -9.99 -19.19 -5.45
C THR A 388 -10.44 -17.85 -6.05
N ILE A 389 -9.59 -17.20 -6.83
CA ILE A 389 -10.01 -16.03 -7.58
C ILE A 389 -11.10 -16.49 -8.56
N CYS A 390 -12.35 -16.09 -8.27
CA CYS A 390 -13.54 -16.53 -9.01
C CYS A 390 -13.67 -15.76 -10.34
N LEU A 391 -12.70 -15.92 -11.24
CA LEU A 391 -12.84 -15.53 -12.63
C LEU A 391 -13.11 -16.81 -13.43
N PRO A 392 -14.34 -17.07 -13.92
CA PRO A 392 -14.55 -18.18 -14.84
C PRO A 392 -13.61 -17.99 -16.03
N ILE A 393 -12.71 -18.95 -16.23
CA ILE A 393 -11.96 -19.09 -17.47
C ILE A 393 -13.02 -19.34 -18.52
N GLU A 394 -13.24 -18.41 -19.44
CA GLU A 394 -14.07 -18.68 -20.62
C GLU A 394 -13.47 -19.92 -21.29
N ALA A 395 -14.24 -21.00 -21.32
CA ALA A 395 -13.86 -22.20 -22.05
C ALA A 395 -13.87 -21.87 -23.55
N THR A 396 -12.78 -21.30 -24.07
CA THR A 396 -12.51 -21.28 -25.50
C THR A 396 -12.17 -22.69 -25.94
N THR A 397 -13.20 -23.48 -26.22
CA THR A 397 -13.22 -24.51 -27.25
C THR A 397 -14.68 -24.83 -27.58
N GLN A 398 -15.32 -23.94 -28.34
CA GLN A 398 -16.27 -24.42 -29.34
C GLN A 398 -15.43 -25.07 -30.44
N ASN A 399 -15.10 -26.35 -30.28
CA ASN A 399 -14.82 -27.17 -31.44
C ASN A 399 -16.17 -27.53 -32.03
N GLU A 400 -16.50 -26.78 -33.07
CA GLU A 400 -17.48 -27.15 -34.08
C GLU A 400 -17.35 -28.64 -34.38
N THR A 401 -18.41 -29.38 -34.07
CA THR A 401 -18.70 -30.65 -34.72
C THR A 401 -18.80 -30.38 -36.21
N ILE A 402 -17.69 -30.60 -36.92
CA ILE A 402 -17.71 -30.86 -38.35
C ILE A 402 -18.39 -32.23 -38.48
N ASN A 403 -19.65 -32.18 -38.91
CA ASN A 403 -20.27 -33.29 -39.62
C ASN A 403 -19.45 -33.54 -40.88
N ASP A 404 -18.99 -34.77 -41.08
CA ASP A 404 -18.79 -35.34 -42.40
C ASP A 404 -19.09 -36.85 -42.30
N ASP A 405 -20.10 -37.25 -43.10
CA ASP A 405 -20.52 -38.56 -43.61
C ASP A 405 -20.87 -39.74 -42.69
#